data_AF-D6PKI5-F1
#
_entry.id   AF-D6PKI5-F1
#
_cell.length_a   1.000
_cell.length_b   1.000
_cell.length_c   1.000
_cell.angle_alpha   90.00
_cell.angle_beta   90.00
_cell.angle_gamma   90.00
#
_symmetry.space_group_name_H-M   'P 1'
#
loop_
_entity.id
_entity.type
_entity.pdbx_description
1 polymer ?
#
loop_
_entity_poly.entity_id
_entity_poly.type
_entity_poly.pdbx_seq_one_letter_code
_entity_poly.pdbx_strand_id
1 'polypeptide(L)'
;MDNKISIAIYKINPNAEYTVGENDINQITWHNGTTPIPKADIEAKMVEVQAEYDANQYQRDRATAYPSIQDQLDMQYWDNVNGTTTWEDAIAKVKADNPKS
;
A
#
# COMPACT_ATOMS: atom_id res chain seq x y z
N MET A 1 -3.42 7.07 4.16
CA MET A 1 -2.66 7.43 2.95
C MET A 1 -2.66 8.93 2.85
N ASP A 2 -1.60 9.55 3.36
CA ASP A 2 -1.43 10.99 3.27
C ASP A 2 -1.03 11.29 1.81
N ASN A 3 -1.61 12.34 1.21
CA ASN A 3 -1.38 12.75 -0.19
C ASN A 3 -2.19 12.04 -1.31
N LYS A 4 -3.42 11.58 -1.05
CA LYS A 4 -4.29 10.92 -2.06
C LYS A 4 -4.50 11.73 -3.34
N ILE A 5 -4.63 13.06 -3.23
CA ILE A 5 -4.85 13.95 -4.37
C ILE A 5 -3.65 13.91 -5.32
N SER A 6 -2.43 14.06 -4.80
CA SER A 6 -1.24 14.04 -5.64
C SER A 6 -1.00 12.68 -6.28
N ILE A 7 -1.32 11.59 -5.58
CA ILE A 7 -1.22 10.24 -6.14
C ILE A 7 -2.24 10.04 -7.27
N ALA A 8 -3.46 10.52 -7.10
CA ALA A 8 -4.47 10.49 -8.15
C ALA A 8 -4.05 11.30 -9.38
N ILE A 9 -3.57 12.54 -9.19
CA ILE A 9 -3.06 13.38 -10.27
C ILE A 9 -1.90 12.70 -11.00
N TYR A 10 -0.92 12.16 -10.26
CA TYR A 10 0.21 11.42 -10.84
C TYR A 10 -0.23 10.20 -11.66
N LYS A 11 -1.23 9.45 -11.18
CA LYS A 11 -1.79 8.28 -11.89
C LYS A 11 -2.53 8.66 -13.18
N ILE A 12 -3.09 9.87 -13.27
CA ILE A 12 -3.77 10.37 -14.46
C ILE A 12 -2.77 10.98 -15.44
N ASN A 13 -1.89 11.85 -14.95
CA ASN A 13 -0.83 12.50 -15.71
C ASN A 13 0.47 12.52 -14.89
N PRO A 14 1.40 11.59 -15.15
CA PRO A 14 2.68 11.51 -14.45
C PRO A 14 3.58 12.74 -14.62
N ASN A 15 3.36 13.53 -15.68
CA ASN A 15 4.13 14.73 -16.01
C ASN A 15 3.43 16.02 -15.58
N ALA A 16 2.31 15.93 -14.84
CA ALA A 16 1.61 17.10 -14.38
C ALA A 16 2.48 17.93 -13.41
N GLU A 17 2.57 19.23 -13.67
CA GLU A 17 3.21 20.17 -12.78
C GLU A 17 2.14 20.99 -12.06
N TYR A 18 2.09 20.88 -10.74
CA TYR A 18 1.02 21.48 -9.93
C TYR A 18 1.47 21.72 -8.49
N THR A 19 0.66 22.49 -7.77
CA THR A 19 0.73 22.64 -6.32
C THR A 19 -0.66 22.44 -5.75
N VAL A 20 -0.77 21.64 -4.69
CA VAL A 20 -2.03 21.44 -3.93
C VAL A 20 -1.93 22.25 -2.64
N GLY A 21 -2.77 23.28 -2.51
CA GLY A 21 -2.94 24.04 -1.28
C GLY A 21 -3.75 23.23 -0.26
N GLU A 22 -3.29 23.21 0.99
CA GLU A 22 -4.01 22.65 2.14
C GLU A 22 -4.49 21.19 1.96
N ASN A 23 -3.91 20.44 1.02
CA ASN A 23 -4.40 19.12 0.61
C ASN A 23 -5.90 19.13 0.23
N ASP A 24 -6.36 20.22 -0.39
CA ASP A 24 -7.73 20.42 -0.87
C ASP A 24 -7.76 20.34 -2.39
N ILE A 25 -8.65 19.49 -2.91
CA ILE A 25 -8.85 19.30 -4.35
C ILE A 25 -9.37 20.56 -5.05
N ASN A 26 -9.96 21.49 -4.31
CA ASN A 26 -10.42 22.77 -4.84
C ASN A 26 -9.30 23.82 -4.92
N GLN A 27 -8.12 23.53 -4.36
CA GLN A 27 -6.98 24.44 -4.28
C GLN A 27 -5.79 23.91 -5.08
N ILE A 28 -6.02 23.57 -6.36
CA ILE A 28 -4.96 23.10 -7.26
C ILE A 28 -4.55 24.22 -8.21
N THR A 29 -3.27 24.61 -8.15
CA THR A 29 -2.65 25.51 -9.12
C THR A 29 -1.83 24.69 -10.10
N TRP A 30 -2.16 24.79 -11.40
CA TRP A 30 -1.45 24.11 -12.48
C TRP A 30 -0.36 24.99 -13.07
N HIS A 31 0.81 24.41 -13.32
CA HIS A 31 2.02 25.12 -13.75
C HIS A 31 2.49 24.67 -15.13
N ASN A 32 3.35 25.49 -15.75
CA ASN A 32 4.11 25.14 -16.96
C ASN A 32 3.27 24.62 -18.14
N GLY A 33 2.05 25.15 -18.28
CA GLY A 33 1.13 24.75 -19.35
C GLY A 33 0.50 23.38 -19.15
N THR A 34 0.59 22.79 -17.95
CA THR A 34 -0.14 21.57 -17.60
C THR A 34 -1.64 21.81 -17.79
N THR A 35 -2.26 21.03 -18.68
CA THR A 35 -3.71 21.06 -18.87
C THR A 35 -4.40 20.67 -17.56
N PRO A 36 -5.29 21.52 -17.01
CA PRO A 36 -6.01 21.20 -15.78
C PRO A 36 -6.79 19.89 -15.91
N ILE A 37 -6.61 19.00 -14.95
CA ILE A 37 -7.38 17.76 -14.86
C ILE A 37 -8.73 18.08 -14.21
N PRO A 38 -9.87 17.62 -14.77
CA PRO A 38 -11.17 17.80 -14.15
C PRO A 38 -11.21 17.23 -12.73
N LYS A 39 -11.81 17.99 -11.81
CA LYS A 39 -11.96 17.57 -10.41
C LYS A 39 -12.60 16.20 -10.28
N ALA A 40 -13.68 15.94 -11.04
CA ALA A 40 -14.38 14.67 -11.01
C ALA A 40 -13.48 13.48 -11.38
N ASP A 41 -12.54 13.66 -12.31
CA ASP A 41 -11.60 12.62 -12.70
C ASP A 41 -10.57 12.35 -11.60
N ILE A 42 -10.11 13.40 -10.92
CA ILE A 42 -9.24 13.28 -9.74
C ILE A 42 -9.98 12.55 -8.61
N GLU A 43 -11.23 12.91 -8.31
CA GLU A 43 -12.04 12.24 -7.28
C GLU A 43 -12.28 10.76 -7.61
N ALA A 44 -12.65 10.46 -8.86
CA ALA A 44 -12.82 9.09 -9.32
C ALA A 44 -11.51 8.28 -9.15
N LYS A 45 -10.38 8.86 -9.52
CA LYS A 45 -9.07 8.20 -9.34
C LYS A 45 -8.68 8.06 -7.88
N MET A 46 -9.03 9.02 -7.00
CA MET A 46 -8.82 8.89 -5.56
C MET A 46 -9.59 7.70 -4.98
N VAL A 47 -10.82 7.47 -5.43
CA VAL A 47 -11.62 6.29 -5.03
C VAL A 47 -10.96 5.00 -5.50
N GLU A 48 -10.50 4.94 -6.75
CA GLU A 48 -9.79 3.77 -7.30
C GLU A 48 -8.51 3.46 -6.52
N VAL A 49 -7.66 4.47 -6.27
CA VAL A 49 -6.41 4.33 -5.50
C VAL A 49 -6.70 3.90 -4.06
N GLN A 50 -7.76 4.42 -3.45
CA GLN A 50 -8.17 3.99 -2.12
C GLN A 50 -8.60 2.52 -2.12
N ALA A 51 -9.41 2.10 -3.09
CA ALA A 51 -9.83 0.72 -3.22
C ALA A 51 -8.63 -0.23 -3.44
N GLU A 52 -7.65 0.16 -4.26
CA GLU A 52 -6.40 -0.59 -4.44
C GLU A 52 -5.59 -0.67 -3.14
N TYR A 53 -5.47 0.44 -2.41
CA TYR A 53 -4.76 0.49 -1.13
C TYR A 53 -5.42 -0.44 -0.10
N ASP A 54 -6.75 -0.42 0.00
CA ASP A 54 -7.52 -1.24 0.93
C ASP A 54 -7.50 -2.72 0.56
N ALA A 55 -7.62 -3.04 -0.73
CA ALA A 55 -7.52 -4.42 -1.23
C ALA A 55 -6.15 -5.05 -0.89
N ASN A 56 -5.10 -4.25 -0.79
CA ASN A 56 -3.75 -4.69 -0.43
C ASN A 56 -3.42 -4.56 1.07
N GLN A 57 -4.39 -4.25 1.94
CA GLN A 57 -4.15 -4.09 3.39
C GLN A 57 -3.52 -5.34 4.02
N TYR A 58 -3.95 -6.54 3.61
CA TYR A 58 -3.40 -7.80 4.11
C TYR A 58 -1.88 -7.93 3.94
N GLN A 59 -1.31 -7.32 2.88
CA GLN A 59 0.13 -7.39 2.64
C GLN A 59 0.90 -6.60 3.71
N ARG A 60 0.36 -5.43 4.08
CA ARG A 60 0.95 -4.58 5.11
C ARG A 60 0.83 -5.23 6.49
N ASP A 61 -0.35 -5.75 6.81
CA ASP A 61 -0.58 -6.41 8.09
C ASP A 61 0.33 -7.63 8.26
N ARG A 62 0.49 -8.45 7.20
CA ARG A 62 1.43 -9.57 7.21
C ARG A 62 2.88 -9.12 7.35
N ALA A 63 3.29 -8.07 6.65
CA ALA A 63 4.66 -7.55 6.74
C ALA A 63 5.02 -7.12 8.17
N THR A 64 4.06 -6.57 8.93
CA THR A 64 4.24 -6.23 10.35
C THR A 64 4.13 -7.45 11.28
N ALA A 65 3.27 -8.41 10.94
CA ALA A 65 3.00 -9.58 11.80
C ALA A 65 4.02 -10.72 11.63
N TYR A 66 4.72 -10.80 10.50
CA TYR A 66 5.75 -11.83 10.31
C TYR A 66 6.86 -11.71 11.37
N PRO A 67 7.36 -12.85 11.90
CA PRO A 67 8.58 -12.85 12.68
C PRO A 67 9.73 -12.24 11.87
N SER A 68 10.77 -11.77 12.55
CA SER A 68 11.94 -11.24 11.86
C SER A 68 12.56 -12.30 10.94
N ILE A 69 13.26 -11.88 9.88
CA ILE A 69 13.92 -12.83 8.98
C ILE A 69 14.92 -13.73 9.73
N GLN A 70 15.55 -13.19 10.79
CA GLN A 70 16.51 -13.92 11.61
C GLN A 70 15.82 -15.04 12.40
N ASP A 71 14.69 -14.75 13.04
CA ASP A 71 13.89 -15.76 13.74
C ASP A 71 13.34 -16.81 12.77
N GLN A 72 12.91 -16.39 11.57
CA GLN A 72 12.42 -17.32 10.55
C GLN A 72 13.51 -18.29 10.07
N LEU A 73 14.74 -17.83 9.92
CA LEU A 73 15.87 -18.69 9.54
C LEU A 73 16.26 -19.64 10.67
N ASP A 74 16.25 -19.17 11.92
CA ASP A 74 16.53 -20.01 13.09
C ASP A 74 15.46 -21.10 13.27
N MET A 75 14.18 -20.74 13.14
CA MET A 75 13.07 -21.70 13.18
C MET A 75 13.22 -22.77 12.09
N GLN A 76 13.53 -22.39 10.85
CA GLN A 76 13.73 -23.36 9.75
C GLN A 76 14.90 -24.32 10.03
N TYR A 77 16.00 -23.81 10.60
CA TYR A 77 17.12 -24.65 10.99
C TYR A 77 16.69 -25.67 12.04
N TRP A 78 16.04 -25.24 13.12
CA TRP A 78 15.61 -26.13 14.20
C TRP A 78 14.50 -27.09 13.78
N ASP A 79 13.60 -26.68 12.90
CA ASP A 79 12.59 -27.57 12.31
C ASP A 79 13.24 -28.73 11.55
N ASN A 80 14.30 -28.46 10.79
CA ASN A 80 15.06 -29.51 10.12
C ASN A 80 15.85 -30.40 11.09
N VAL A 81 16.40 -29.85 12.17
CA VAL A 81 17.16 -30.62 13.18
C VAL A 81 16.24 -31.51 14.02
N ASN A 82 15.05 -31.01 14.39
CA ASN A 82 14.17 -31.63 15.37
C ASN A 82 12.95 -32.33 14.74
N GLY A 83 12.71 -32.17 13.44
CA GLY A 83 11.51 -32.68 12.77
C GLY A 83 10.23 -31.97 13.23
N THR A 84 10.30 -30.66 13.49
CA THR A 84 9.18 -29.81 13.89
C THR A 84 8.68 -28.92 12.74
N THR A 85 7.58 -28.21 12.95
CA THR A 85 6.91 -27.35 11.94
C THR A 85 6.72 -25.90 12.42
N THR A 86 7.53 -25.46 13.37
CA THR A 86 7.37 -24.17 14.07
C THR A 86 7.33 -23.00 13.10
N TRP A 87 8.20 -23.00 12.09
CA TRP A 87 8.23 -21.96 11.06
C TRP A 87 6.95 -22.00 10.21
N GLU A 88 6.55 -23.18 9.73
CA GLU A 88 5.33 -23.33 8.91
C GLU A 88 4.08 -22.89 9.69
N ASP A 89 3.98 -23.26 10.96
CA ASP A 89 2.87 -22.89 11.85
C ASP A 89 2.83 -21.38 12.10
N ALA A 90 3.97 -20.73 12.31
CA ALA A 90 4.05 -19.28 12.46
C ALA A 90 3.60 -18.55 11.19
N ILE A 91 4.05 -19.01 10.01
CA ILE A 91 3.62 -18.45 8.72
C ILE A 91 2.13 -18.68 8.47
N ALA A 92 1.63 -19.88 8.76
CA ALA A 92 0.22 -20.23 8.62
C ALA A 92 -0.65 -19.34 9.52
N LYS A 93 -0.24 -19.12 10.77
CA LYS A 93 -0.92 -18.22 11.71
C LYS A 93 -1.00 -16.80 11.19
N VAL A 94 0.10 -16.21 10.71
CA VAL A 94 0.09 -14.84 10.15
C VAL A 94 -0.86 -14.73 8.96
N LYS A 95 -0.92 -15.75 8.10
CA LYS A 95 -1.83 -15.77 6.95
C LYS A 95 -3.29 -15.97 7.34
N ALA A 96 -3.56 -16.74 8.39
CA ALA A 96 -4.89 -16.97 8.92
C ALA A 96 -5.45 -15.73 9.63
N ASP A 97 -4.62 -15.06 10.44
CA ASP A 97 -4.98 -13.82 11.15
C ASP A 97 -5.16 -12.64 10.18
N ASN A 98 -4.44 -12.67 9.04
CA ASN A 98 -4.47 -11.63 8.00
C ASN A 98 -4.78 -12.25 6.63
N PRO A 99 -6.04 -12.68 6.37
CA PRO A 99 -6.40 -13.38 5.15
C PRO A 99 -6.25 -12.50 3.91
N LYS A 100 -5.98 -13.13 2.77
CA LYS A 100 -6.03 -12.43 1.48
C LYS A 100 -7.49 -12.36 1.05
N SER A 101 -8.05 -11.16 1.06
CA SER A 101 -9.37 -10.84 0.50
C SER A 101 -9.42 -11.01 -1.01
#